data_AF-A0A6C1SZF8-F1
#
_entry.id   AF-A0A6C1SZF8-F1
#
_cell.length_a   1.000
_cell.length_b   1.000
_cell.length_c   1.000
_cell.angle_alpha   90.00
_cell.angle_beta   90.00
_cell.angle_gamma   90.00
#
_symmetry.space_group_name_H-M   'P 1'
#
loop_
_entity.id
_entity.type
_entity.pdbx_description
1 polymer ?
#
loop_
_entity_poly.entity_id
_entity_poly.type
_entity_poly.pdbx_seq_one_letter_code
_entity_poly.pdbx_strand_id
1 'polypeptide(L)' 'MLQRNLIYTGVTRGKKLVVLVGQKKAVAIAVKNVSGRRRWSKLDEWLAPYKPNAT' A
#
# COMPACT_ATOMS: atom_id res chain seq x y z
N MET A 1 -10.19 5.95 3.91
CA MET A 1 -8.98 6.49 3.25
C MET A 1 -7.72 6.50 4.13
N LEU A 2 -7.79 6.26 5.45
CA LEU A 2 -6.60 6.18 6.31
C LEU A 2 -5.81 4.89 6.05
N GLN A 3 -4.94 4.90 5.05
CA GLN A 3 -4.10 3.77 4.64
C GLN A 3 -2.65 4.22 4.42
N ARG A 4 -1.72 3.29 4.59
CA ARG A 4 -0.28 3.59 4.50
C ARG A 4 0.16 4.02 3.10
N ASN A 5 -0.39 3.38 2.07
CA ASN A 5 -0.12 3.70 0.67
C ASN A 5 -0.49 5.14 0.30
N LEU A 6 -1.55 5.70 0.90
CA LEU A 6 -1.97 7.07 0.63
C LEU A 6 -1.00 8.09 1.23
N ILE A 7 -0.57 7.89 2.47
CA ILE A 7 0.48 8.72 3.10
C ILE A 7 1.78 8.62 2.30
N TYR A 8 2.20 7.40 1.96
CA TYR A 8 3.42 7.18 1.18
C TYR A 8 3.39 7.95 -0.15
N THR A 9 2.27 7.90 -0.87
CA THR A 9 2.10 8.63 -2.15
C THR A 9 2.16 10.14 -1.96
N GLY A 10 1.49 10.66 -0.93
CA GLY A 10 1.51 12.10 -0.64
C GLY A 10 2.91 12.61 -0.28
N VAL A 11 3.62 11.87 0.57
CA VAL A 11 4.97 12.23 1.04
C VAL A 11 6.00 12.12 -0.09
N THR A 12 5.96 11.06 -0.90
CA THR A 12 6.95 10.84 -1.97
C THR A 12 6.79 11.78 -3.17
N ARG A 13 5.65 12.45 -3.34
CA ARG A 13 5.48 13.47 -4.38
C ARG A 13 6.08 14.84 -4.02
N GLY A 14 6.45 15.08 -2.77
CA GLY A 14 7.13 16.32 -2.37
C GLY A 14 8.59 16.33 -2.78
N LYS A 15 9.05 17.40 -3.45
CA LYS A 15 10.43 17.49 -3.97
C LYS A 15 11.42 18.21 -3.05
N LYS A 16 10.94 19.08 -2.17
CA LYS A 16 11.78 19.96 -1.33
C LYS A 16 11.33 19.97 0.12
N LEU A 17 10.03 20.12 0.36
CA LEU A 17 9.43 20.10 1.69
C LEU A 17 8.03 19.50 1.63
N VAL A 18 7.66 18.73 2.65
CA VAL A 18 6.32 18.17 2.84
C VAL A 18 5.85 18.55 4.24
N VAL A 19 4.63 19.07 4.33
CA VAL A 19 3.98 19.39 5.61
C VAL A 19 2.72 18.54 5.74
N LEU A 20 2.63 17.74 6.80
CA LEU A 20 1.44 16.97 7.15
C LEU A 20 0.55 17.77 8.09
N VAL A 21 -0.61 18.19 7.61
CA VAL A 21 -1.61 18.90 8.41
C VAL A 21 -2.73 17.94 8.80
N GLY A 22 -2.99 17.80 10.10
CA GLY A 22 -4.09 16.98 10.61
C GLY A 22 -3.83 16.40 12.00
N GLN A 23 -4.72 15.48 12.41
CA GLN A 23 -4.65 14.85 13.73
C GLN A 23 -3.56 13.77 13.77
N LYS A 24 -2.71 13.80 14.81
CA LYS A 24 -1.69 12.76 15.06
C LYS A 24 -2.29 11.35 15.07
N LYS A 25 -3.49 11.19 15.65
CA LYS A 25 -4.23 9.92 15.69
C LYS A 25 -4.58 9.39 14.30
N ALA A 26 -4.99 10.26 13.38
CA ALA A 26 -5.33 9.86 12.00
C ALA A 26 -4.09 9.36 11.25
N VAL A 27 -2.95 10.02 11.42
CA VAL A 27 -1.66 9.58 10.86
C VAL A 27 -1.27 8.22 11.43
N ALA A 28 -1.37 8.04 12.76
CA ALA A 28 -1.07 6.76 13.40
C ALA A 28 -1.95 5.61 12.87
N ILE A 29 -3.25 5.86 12.71
CA ILE A 29 -4.19 4.87 12.13
C ILE A 29 -3.78 4.51 10.71
N ALA A 30 -3.50 5.51 9.87
CA ALA A 30 -3.13 5.29 8.47
C ALA A 30 -1.81 4.52 8.33
N VAL A 31 -0.80 4.82 9.15
CA VAL A 31 0.50 4.12 9.12
C VAL A 31 0.38 2.68 9.61
N LYS A 32 -0.44 2.42 10.65
CA LYS A 32 -0.70 1.05 11.14
C LYS A 32 -1.55 0.22 10.17
N ASN A 33 -2.33 0.87 9.31
CA ASN A 33 -3.15 0.19 8.31
C ASN A 33 -2.30 -0.27 7.11
N VAL A 34 -1.54 -1.35 7.33
CA VAL A 34 -0.70 -2.03 6.32
C VAL A 34 -1.54 -2.96 5.43
N SER A 35 -2.74 -3.31 5.88
CA SER A 35 -3.68 -4.19 5.19
C SER A 35 -4.26 -3.50 3.95
N GLY A 36 -3.48 -3.45 2.87
CA GLY A 36 -4.01 -3.23 1.54
C GLY A 36 -5.15 -4.22 1.35
N ARG A 37 -6.37 -3.70 1.14
CA ARG A 37 -7.57 -4.52 0.89
C ARG A 37 -7.20 -5.61 -0.12
N ARG A 38 -7.57 -6.87 0.16
CA ARG A 38 -7.32 -8.00 -0.75
C ARG A 38 -7.71 -7.59 -2.17
N ARG A 39 -6.73 -7.57 -3.07
CA ARG A 39 -6.94 -7.22 -4.48
C ARG A 39 -7.37 -8.49 -5.20
N TRP A 40 -8.62 -8.54 -5.63
CA TRP A 40 -9.11 -9.62 -6.48
C TRP A 40 -8.58 -9.41 -7.90
N SER A 41 -7.52 -10.12 -8.25
CA SER A 41 -6.88 -10.08 -9.57
C SER A 41 -6.22 -11.43 -9.86
N LYS A 42 -6.41 -11.95 -11.08
CA LYS A 42 -5.74 -13.18 -11.56
C LYS A 42 -4.30 -12.93 -12.07
N LEU A 43 -3.82 -11.70 -12.03
CA LEU A 43 -2.49 -11.36 -12.55
C LEU A 43 -1.38 -12.14 -11.83
N ASP A 44 -1.52 -12.35 -10.53
CA ASP A 44 -0.56 -13.12 -9.73
C ASP A 44 -0.52 -14.60 -10.17
N GLU A 45 -1.68 -15.17 -10.50
CA GLU A 45 -1.80 -16.52 -11.06
C GLU A 45 -1.16 -16.63 -12.46
N TRP A 46 -1.31 -15.61 -13.30
CA TRP A 46 -0.73 -15.58 -14.65
C TRP A 46 0.79 -15.35 -14.65
N LEU A 47 1.31 -14.62 -13.68
CA LEU A 47 2.75 -14.36 -13.54
C LEU A 47 3.47 -15.45 -12.75
N ALA A 48 2.75 -16.30 -12.02
CA ALA A 48 3.35 -17.44 -11.34
C ALA A 48 4.03 -18.33 -12.38
N PRO A 49 5.32 -18.68 -12.19
CA PRO A 49 6.00 -19.58 -13.09
C PRO A 49 5.22 -20.91 -13.13
N TYR A 50 5.04 -21.44 -14.33
CA TYR A 50 4.44 -22.76 -14.51
C TYR A 50 5.20 -23.76 -13.65
N LYS A 51 4.54 -24.27 -12.60
CA LYS A 51 5.02 -25.40 -11.82
C LYS A 51 4.45 -26.66 -12.47
N PRO A 52 5.20 -27.40 -13.31
CA PRO A 52 4.77 -28.72 -13.70
C PRO A 52 4.58 -29.54 -12.43
N ASN A 53 3.45 -30.22 -12.36
CA ASN A 53 3.02 -31.03 -11.23
C ASN A 53 4.15 -32.00 -10.86
N ALA A 54 4.64 -31.93 -9.62
CA ALA A 54 5.47 -32.99 -9.07
C ALA A 54 4.58 -34.21 -8.87
N THR A 55 4.74 -35.20 -9.75
CA THR A 55 4.31 -36.60 -9.55
C THR A 55 4.94 -37.18 -8.29
#